data_AF-A0A8T6SGI2-F1
#
_entry.id   AF-A0A8T6SGI2-F1
#
_cell.length_a   1.000
_cell.length_b   1.000
_cell.length_c   1.000
_cell.angle_alpha   90.00
_cell.angle_beta   90.00
_cell.angle_gamma   90.00
#
_symmetry.space_group_name_H-M   'P 1'
#
loop_
_entity.id
_entity.type
_entity.pdbx_description
1 polymer ?
#
loop_
_entity_poly.entity_id
_entity_poly.type
_entity_poly.pdbx_seq_one_letter_code
_entity_poly.pdbx_strand_id
1 'polypeptide(L)'
;KVSATNSLGKEAYLEELIVRRELAANYVFYNQNYDSFDGLPEWAKETLNKHSTDTRQYTYTLGELEDAKTHDPYWNAAQQEMKIKGKMHGYMRMYWGKKILEWSNTPQKAIETALYLNNKYELDGRDPNGYAGVAWCFGKHDRAWKERNVFGKVRYMN
;
A
#
# COMPACT_ATOMS: atom_id res chain seq x y z
N LYS A 1 6.77 5.49 30.46
CA LYS A 1 7.11 5.88 29.06
C LYS A 1 7.70 4.68 28.34
N VAL A 2 7.34 4.42 27.07
CA VAL A 2 7.87 3.27 26.31
C VAL A 2 9.41 3.27 26.23
N SER A 3 10.01 4.46 26.20
CA SER A 3 11.47 4.64 26.22
C SER A 3 12.17 4.07 27.47
N ALA A 4 11.46 3.98 28.60
CA ALA A 4 12.01 3.49 29.87
C ALA A 4 11.86 1.97 30.05
N THR A 5 11.29 1.26 29.08
CA THR A 5 11.13 -0.21 29.16
C THR A 5 12.42 -0.93 28.75
N ASN A 6 12.60 -2.15 29.26
CA ASN A 6 13.66 -3.07 28.83
C ASN A 6 13.17 -4.09 27.77
N SER A 7 12.03 -3.83 27.14
CA SER A 7 11.50 -4.72 26.10
C SER A 7 12.40 -4.71 24.87
N LEU A 8 12.70 -5.89 24.32
CA LEU A 8 13.43 -6.03 23.05
C LEU A 8 12.67 -5.40 21.87
N GLY A 9 11.34 -5.25 21.98
CA GLY A 9 10.51 -4.61 20.95
C GLY A 9 10.48 -3.08 21.02
N LYS A 10 11.15 -2.46 22.00
CA LYS A 10 11.10 -1.01 22.23
C LYS A 10 11.56 -0.20 21.03
N GLU A 11 12.70 -0.56 20.45
CA GLU A 11 13.30 0.18 19.34
C GLU A 11 12.44 0.09 18.08
N ALA A 12 12.02 -1.12 17.71
CA ALA A 12 11.13 -1.33 16.58
C ALA A 12 9.79 -0.58 16.73
N TYR A 13 9.21 -0.58 17.94
CA TYR A 13 7.99 0.17 18.18
C TYR A 13 8.18 1.69 18.06
N LEU A 14 9.29 2.23 18.58
CA LEU A 14 9.58 3.67 18.50
C LEU A 14 9.92 4.11 17.07
N GLU A 15 10.57 3.26 16.29
CA GLU A 15 10.81 3.49 14.86
C GLU A 15 9.49 3.65 14.09
N GLU A 16 8.54 2.75 14.30
CA GLU A 16 7.22 2.84 13.66
C GLU A 16 6.40 4.03 14.19
N LEU A 17 6.40 4.24 15.51
CA LEU A 17 5.60 5.31 16.14
C LEU A 17 6.11 6.71 15.83
N ILE A 18 7.42 6.90 15.73
CA ILE A 18 8.06 8.21 15.55
C ILE A 18 8.47 8.36 14.09
N VAL A 19 9.43 7.57 13.62
CA VAL A 19 10.05 7.77 12.32
C VAL A 19 9.06 7.54 11.19
N ARG A 20 8.39 6.38 11.14
CA ARG A 20 7.45 6.07 10.05
C ARG A 20 6.24 7.00 10.05
N ARG A 21 5.67 7.25 11.23
CA ARG A 21 4.51 8.12 11.38
C ARG A 21 4.80 9.57 10.97
N GLU A 22 5.92 10.13 11.42
CA GLU A 22 6.27 11.52 11.10
C GLU A 22 6.79 11.65 9.65
N LEU A 23 7.41 10.60 9.10
CA LEU A 23 7.75 10.54 7.67
C LEU A 23 6.51 10.57 6.77
N ALA A 24 5.41 9.95 7.20
CA ALA A 24 4.14 10.03 6.49
C ALA A 24 3.56 11.45 6.50
N ALA A 25 3.61 12.14 7.64
CA ALA A 25 3.23 13.54 7.74
C ALA A 25 4.12 14.44 6.87
N ASN A 26 5.43 14.20 6.86
CA ASN A 26 6.38 14.88 5.98
C ASN A 26 6.00 14.71 4.50
N TYR A 27 5.68 13.48 4.07
CA TYR A 27 5.30 13.20 2.69
C TYR A 27 4.07 14.01 2.26
N VAL A 28 2.99 13.95 3.04
CA VAL A 28 1.74 14.66 2.73
C VAL A 28 1.92 16.17 2.76
N PHE A 29 2.75 16.68 3.68
CA PHE A 29 3.01 18.12 3.80
C PHE A 29 3.78 18.67 2.60
N TYR A 30 4.83 17.97 2.15
CA TYR A 30 5.74 18.47 1.11
C TYR A 30 5.40 18.04 -0.32
N ASN A 31 4.43 17.13 -0.51
CA ASN A 31 4.02 16.67 -1.84
C ASN A 31 2.52 16.92 -2.05
N GLN A 32 2.15 17.87 -2.90
CA GLN A 32 0.75 18.16 -3.20
C GLN A 32 0.01 17.04 -3.93
N ASN A 33 0.74 16.09 -4.53
CA ASN A 33 0.22 14.95 -5.28
C ASN A 33 0.28 13.65 -4.46
N TYR A 34 0.31 13.74 -3.12
CA TYR A 34 0.55 12.61 -2.20
C TYR A 34 -0.43 11.43 -2.35
N ASP A 35 -1.60 11.67 -2.94
CA ASP A 35 -2.70 10.73 -3.12
C ASP A 35 -2.84 10.23 -4.58
N SER A 36 -1.85 10.49 -5.42
CA SER A 36 -1.88 10.12 -6.84
C SER A 36 -0.58 9.46 -7.31
N PHE A 37 -0.62 8.88 -8.51
CA PHE A 37 0.55 8.30 -9.15
C PHE A 37 1.70 9.31 -9.33
N ASP A 38 1.38 10.59 -9.52
CA ASP A 38 2.38 11.65 -9.68
C ASP A 38 3.14 11.94 -8.37
N GLY A 39 2.62 11.49 -7.23
CA GLY A 39 3.29 11.56 -5.94
C GLY A 39 4.41 10.53 -5.73
N LEU A 40 4.59 9.58 -6.67
CA LEU A 40 5.60 8.53 -6.61
C LEU A 40 6.99 9.03 -7.06
N PRO A 41 8.08 8.40 -6.57
CA PRO A 41 9.42 8.73 -7.05
C PRO A 41 9.59 8.34 -8.53
N GLU A 42 10.44 9.06 -9.25
CA GLU A 42 10.59 8.92 -10.72
C GLU A 42 10.91 7.48 -11.14
N TRP A 43 11.82 6.81 -10.45
CA TRP A 43 12.18 5.42 -10.75
C TRP A 43 10.97 4.45 -10.70
N ALA A 44 10.02 4.72 -9.79
CA ALA A 44 8.83 3.90 -9.64
C ALA A 44 7.83 4.20 -10.77
N LYS A 45 7.65 5.47 -11.13
CA LYS A 45 6.80 5.87 -12.25
C LYS A 45 7.31 5.28 -13.57
N GLU A 46 8.62 5.41 -13.84
CA GLU A 46 9.25 4.87 -15.04
C GLU A 46 9.06 3.35 -15.15
N THR A 47 9.35 2.61 -14.08
CA THR A 47 9.23 1.14 -14.12
C THR A 47 7.78 0.70 -14.24
N LEU A 48 6.83 1.35 -13.57
CA LEU A 48 5.42 0.99 -13.66
C LEU A 48 4.84 1.33 -15.04
N ASN A 49 5.25 2.45 -15.64
CA ASN A 49 4.85 2.82 -17.00
C ASN A 49 5.43 1.86 -18.04
N LYS A 50 6.69 1.44 -17.90
CA LYS A 50 7.32 0.46 -18.77
C LYS A 50 6.54 -0.86 -18.82
N HIS A 51 5.95 -1.27 -17.70
CA HIS A 51 5.19 -2.51 -17.56
C HIS A 51 3.67 -2.31 -17.70
N SER A 52 3.22 -1.14 -18.17
CA SER A 52 1.79 -0.81 -18.29
C SER A 52 1.04 -1.69 -19.29
N THR A 53 1.74 -2.30 -20.26
CA THR A 53 1.16 -3.19 -21.29
C THR A 53 1.31 -4.67 -21.00
N ASP A 54 1.91 -5.04 -19.86
CA ASP A 54 2.08 -6.43 -19.47
C ASP A 54 0.72 -7.12 -19.31
N THR A 55 0.61 -8.39 -19.68
CA THR A 55 -0.63 -9.14 -19.44
C THR A 55 -0.81 -9.40 -17.94
N ARG A 56 -1.98 -9.03 -17.40
CA ARG A 56 -2.37 -9.35 -16.02
C ARG A 56 -3.06 -10.71 -16.01
N GLN A 57 -2.65 -11.59 -15.10
CA GLN A 57 -3.28 -12.91 -14.95
C GLN A 57 -4.73 -12.80 -14.47
N TYR A 58 -4.98 -11.83 -13.58
CA TYR A 58 -6.30 -11.53 -13.04
C TYR A 58 -6.52 -10.02 -13.08
N THR A 59 -7.75 -9.60 -13.34
CA THR A 59 -8.19 -8.23 -13.17
C THR A 59 -9.50 -8.24 -12.41
N TYR A 60 -9.63 -7.35 -11.43
CA TYR A 60 -10.83 -7.24 -10.61
C TYR A 60 -11.42 -5.84 -10.68
N THR A 61 -12.74 -5.77 -10.68
CA THR A 61 -13.47 -4.52 -10.48
C THR A 61 -13.35 -4.06 -9.04
N LEU A 62 -13.61 -2.77 -8.81
CA LEU A 62 -13.69 -2.21 -7.46
C LEU A 62 -14.69 -2.99 -6.59
N GLY A 63 -15.85 -3.36 -7.13
CA GLY A 63 -16.86 -4.11 -6.39
C GLY A 63 -16.40 -5.52 -5.99
N GLU A 64 -15.69 -6.23 -6.87
CA GLU A 64 -15.13 -7.55 -6.55
C GLU A 64 -14.05 -7.47 -5.47
N LEU A 65 -13.16 -6.48 -5.55
CA LEU A 65 -12.17 -6.22 -4.53
C LEU A 65 -12.83 -5.81 -3.20
N GLU A 66 -13.80 -4.89 -3.26
CA GLU A 66 -14.53 -4.43 -2.09
C GLU A 66 -15.29 -5.57 -1.40
N ASP A 67 -15.84 -6.52 -2.14
CA ASP A 67 -16.55 -7.70 -1.61
C ASP A 67 -15.64 -8.87 -1.21
N ALA A 68 -14.32 -8.73 -1.36
CA ALA A 68 -13.36 -9.81 -1.13
C ALA A 68 -13.64 -11.05 -1.99
N LYS A 69 -13.92 -10.83 -3.28
CA LYS A 69 -14.22 -11.86 -4.29
C LYS A 69 -13.06 -12.07 -5.25
N THR A 70 -11.87 -12.28 -4.72
CA THR A 70 -10.70 -12.65 -5.52
C THR A 70 -10.45 -14.15 -5.46
N HIS A 71 -9.57 -14.65 -6.34
CA HIS A 71 -9.09 -16.02 -6.30
C HIS A 71 -8.22 -16.31 -5.07
N ASP A 72 -7.71 -15.28 -4.39
CA ASP A 72 -6.75 -15.37 -3.31
C ASP A 72 -7.44 -15.34 -1.93
N PRO A 73 -7.51 -16.47 -1.20
CA PRO A 73 -8.18 -16.51 0.09
C PRO A 73 -7.49 -15.66 1.16
N TYR A 74 -6.18 -15.42 1.06
CA TYR A 74 -5.44 -14.59 2.03
C TYR A 74 -5.72 -13.11 1.83
N TRP A 75 -5.76 -12.67 0.58
CA TRP A 75 -6.19 -11.30 0.26
C TRP A 75 -7.63 -11.07 0.68
N ASN A 76 -8.51 -12.04 0.40
CA ASN A 76 -9.92 -11.96 0.80
C ASN A 76 -10.07 -11.87 2.33
N ALA A 77 -9.30 -12.65 3.09
CA ALA A 77 -9.30 -12.59 4.55
C ALA A 77 -8.84 -11.22 5.08
N ALA A 78 -7.79 -10.64 4.48
CA ALA A 78 -7.32 -9.31 4.85
C ALA A 78 -8.36 -8.22 4.56
N GLN A 79 -8.98 -8.25 3.38
CA GLN A 79 -10.07 -7.34 3.00
C GLN A 79 -11.27 -7.48 3.96
N GLN A 80 -11.65 -8.70 4.33
CA GLN A 80 -12.73 -8.93 5.29
C GLN A 80 -12.38 -8.44 6.70
N GLU A 81 -11.13 -8.61 7.15
CA GLU A 81 -10.68 -8.06 8.43
C GLU A 81 -10.87 -6.53 8.46
N MET A 82 -10.44 -5.84 7.41
CA MET A 82 -10.65 -4.40 7.26
C MET A 82 -12.13 -4.04 7.32
N LYS A 83 -13.00 -4.72 6.55
CA LYS A 83 -14.44 -4.40 6.51
C LYS A 83 -15.16 -4.65 7.83
N ILE A 84 -14.83 -5.74 8.52
CA ILE A 84 -15.56 -6.18 9.71
C ILE A 84 -15.04 -5.47 10.96
N LYS A 85 -13.71 -5.36 11.11
CA LYS A 85 -13.08 -4.80 12.31
C LYS A 85 -12.69 -3.33 12.17
N GLY A 86 -12.64 -2.81 10.94
CA GLY A 86 -12.13 -1.47 10.65
C GLY A 86 -10.63 -1.32 10.92
N LYS A 87 -9.88 -2.43 11.02
CA LYS A 87 -8.44 -2.44 11.28
C LYS A 87 -7.76 -3.68 10.71
N MET A 88 -7.23 -3.60 9.49
CA MET A 88 -6.41 -4.67 8.92
C MET A 88 -5.04 -4.73 9.61
N HIS A 89 -4.51 -5.93 9.82
CA HIS A 89 -3.14 -6.11 10.32
C HIS A 89 -2.11 -5.42 9.42
N GLY A 90 -1.15 -4.68 9.98
CA GLY A 90 -0.22 -3.82 9.22
C GLY A 90 0.61 -4.57 8.17
N TYR A 91 1.05 -5.79 8.49
CA TYR A 91 1.73 -6.64 7.50
C TYR A 91 0.82 -7.01 6.32
N MET A 92 -0.46 -7.27 6.59
CA MET A 92 -1.43 -7.61 5.55
C MET A 92 -1.79 -6.40 4.71
N ARG A 93 -1.74 -5.16 5.22
CA ARG A 93 -1.93 -3.95 4.40
C ARG A 93 -0.89 -3.84 3.28
N MET A 94 0.38 -4.17 3.57
CA MET A 94 1.44 -4.21 2.55
C MET A 94 1.16 -5.24 1.46
N TYR A 95 0.79 -6.46 1.87
CA TYR A 95 0.41 -7.53 0.95
C TYR A 95 -0.80 -7.13 0.10
N TRP A 96 -1.84 -6.66 0.76
CA TRP A 96 -3.11 -6.26 0.19
C TRP A 96 -2.95 -5.18 -0.87
N GLY A 97 -2.20 -4.11 -0.59
CA GLY A 97 -1.97 -3.02 -1.53
C GLY A 97 -1.16 -3.46 -2.75
N LYS A 98 -0.19 -4.36 -2.57
CA LYS A 98 0.60 -4.92 -3.69
C LYS A 98 -0.22 -5.81 -4.61
N LYS A 99 -1.16 -6.57 -4.07
CA LYS A 99 -2.09 -7.36 -4.90
C LYS A 99 -3.07 -6.50 -5.68
N ILE A 100 -3.51 -5.36 -5.13
CA ILE A 100 -4.32 -4.39 -5.88
C ILE A 100 -3.53 -3.88 -7.11
N LEU A 101 -2.23 -3.60 -6.98
CA LEU A 101 -1.38 -3.28 -8.13
C LEU A 101 -1.34 -4.44 -9.15
N GLU A 102 -1.13 -5.67 -8.69
CA GLU A 102 -1.04 -6.85 -9.54
C GLU A 102 -2.32 -7.11 -10.35
N TRP A 103 -3.49 -6.79 -9.78
CA TRP A 103 -4.80 -7.12 -10.35
C TRP A 103 -5.57 -5.92 -10.91
N SER A 104 -4.87 -4.80 -11.13
CA SER A 104 -5.44 -3.60 -11.74
C SER A 104 -4.90 -3.38 -13.14
N ASN A 105 -5.75 -2.81 -14.00
CA ASN A 105 -5.39 -2.47 -15.38
C ASN A 105 -4.25 -1.43 -15.44
N THR A 106 -4.24 -0.46 -14.52
CA THR A 106 -3.21 0.58 -14.45
C THR A 106 -2.79 0.85 -13.01
N PRO A 107 -1.54 1.29 -12.77
CA PRO A 107 -1.08 1.70 -11.44
C PRO A 107 -1.90 2.86 -10.85
N GLN A 108 -2.36 3.79 -11.69
CA GLN A 108 -3.24 4.90 -11.30
C GLN A 108 -4.53 4.35 -10.72
N LYS A 109 -5.17 3.39 -11.43
CA LYS A 109 -6.42 2.80 -10.95
C LYS A 109 -6.23 1.96 -9.68
N ALA A 110 -5.08 1.33 -9.56
CA ALA A 110 -4.69 0.59 -8.36
C ALA A 110 -4.56 1.51 -7.13
N ILE A 111 -3.91 2.68 -7.28
CA ILE A 111 -3.78 3.68 -6.21
C ILE A 111 -5.16 4.20 -5.81
N GLU A 112 -5.99 4.61 -6.77
CA GLU A 112 -7.37 5.07 -6.51
C GLU A 112 -8.18 4.02 -5.73
N THR A 113 -8.10 2.77 -6.16
CA THR A 113 -8.80 1.63 -5.54
C THR A 113 -8.32 1.40 -4.11
N ALA A 114 -7.01 1.36 -3.90
CA ALA A 114 -6.42 1.16 -2.58
C ALA A 114 -6.77 2.32 -1.63
N LEU A 115 -6.67 3.57 -2.09
CA LEU A 115 -7.04 4.73 -1.27
C LEU A 115 -8.53 4.75 -0.93
N TYR A 116 -9.41 4.47 -1.90
CA TYR A 116 -10.85 4.39 -1.65
C TYR A 116 -11.17 3.35 -0.58
N LEU A 117 -10.66 2.13 -0.72
CA LEU A 117 -10.96 1.04 0.22
C LEU A 117 -10.38 1.34 1.62
N ASN A 118 -9.13 1.80 1.71
CA ASN A 118 -8.52 2.19 2.98
C ASN A 118 -9.32 3.31 3.65
N ASN A 119 -9.65 4.37 2.93
CA ASN A 119 -10.34 5.53 3.48
C ASN A 119 -11.79 5.26 3.87
N LYS A 120 -12.44 4.29 3.22
CA LYS A 120 -13.81 3.89 3.52
C LYS A 120 -13.92 3.02 4.77
N TYR A 121 -13.00 2.07 4.95
CA TYR A 121 -13.15 1.01 5.95
C TYR A 121 -12.20 1.10 7.13
N GLU A 122 -10.97 1.61 6.96
CA GLU A 122 -10.03 1.71 8.08
C GLU A 122 -10.45 2.83 9.04
N LEU A 123 -10.57 2.50 10.32
CA LEU A 123 -10.83 3.49 11.38
C LEU A 123 -9.67 4.48 11.52
N ASP A 124 -8.46 4.05 11.16
CA ASP A 124 -7.25 4.88 11.05
C ASP A 124 -6.96 5.36 9.61
N GLY A 125 -7.94 5.25 8.71
CA GLY A 125 -7.85 5.75 7.33
C GLY A 125 -8.01 7.28 7.23
N ARG A 126 -7.92 7.83 6.01
CA ARG A 126 -7.93 9.28 5.73
C ARG A 126 -6.87 10.05 6.55
N ASP A 127 -5.74 9.40 6.76
CA ASP A 127 -4.62 9.85 7.58
C ASP A 127 -3.34 9.84 6.73
N PRO A 128 -2.34 10.71 7.00
CA PRO A 128 -1.06 10.69 6.31
C PRO A 128 -0.42 9.30 6.22
N ASN A 129 -0.54 8.46 7.26
CA ASN A 129 -0.04 7.08 7.25
C ASN A 129 -0.75 6.21 6.21
N GLY A 130 -2.04 6.42 6.00
CA GLY A 130 -2.81 5.74 4.96
C GLY A 130 -2.29 6.08 3.57
N TYR A 131 -2.12 7.37 3.28
CA TYR A 131 -1.61 7.83 1.97
C TYR A 131 -0.17 7.37 1.73
N ALA A 132 0.72 7.57 2.71
CA ALA A 132 2.11 7.14 2.61
C ALA A 132 2.25 5.61 2.52
N GLY A 133 1.41 4.86 3.26
CA GLY A 133 1.38 3.40 3.25
C GLY A 133 0.90 2.84 1.91
N VAL A 134 -0.15 3.42 1.33
CA VAL A 134 -0.56 3.07 -0.04
C VAL A 134 0.55 3.42 -1.02
N ALA A 135 1.08 4.64 -1.02
CA ALA A 135 2.17 5.04 -1.92
C ALA A 135 3.42 4.15 -1.79
N TRP A 136 3.72 3.65 -0.59
CA TRP A 136 4.81 2.70 -0.35
C TRP A 136 4.60 1.37 -1.08
N CYS A 137 3.35 0.90 -1.18
CA CYS A 137 3.04 -0.30 -1.96
C CYS A 137 3.47 -0.19 -3.42
N PHE A 138 3.53 1.05 -3.95
CA PHE A 138 3.94 1.42 -5.31
C PHE A 138 5.36 2.01 -5.40
N GLY A 139 6.15 1.99 -4.31
CA GLY A 139 7.58 2.33 -4.33
C GLY A 139 7.98 3.60 -3.56
N LYS A 140 7.05 4.35 -2.97
CA LYS A 140 7.41 5.53 -2.16
C LYS A 140 8.13 5.11 -0.87
N HIS A 141 9.25 5.73 -0.53
CA HIS A 141 10.09 5.38 0.64
C HIS A 141 10.60 3.93 0.64
N ASP A 142 10.62 3.27 -0.53
CA ASP A 142 11.29 1.99 -0.74
C ASP A 142 12.38 2.17 -1.81
N ARG A 143 13.15 1.10 -2.04
CA ARG A 143 14.15 1.02 -3.12
C ARG A 143 13.64 0.14 -4.27
N ALA A 144 14.34 0.21 -5.40
CA ALA A 144 14.12 -0.70 -6.52
C ALA A 144 14.54 -2.14 -6.17
N TRP A 145 13.78 -3.10 -6.68
CA TRP A 145 13.98 -4.55 -6.55
C TRP A 145 14.23 -5.20 -7.91
N LYS A 146 14.42 -6.53 -7.91
CA LYS A 146 14.53 -7.30 -9.16
C LYS A 146 13.27 -7.09 -10.01
N GLU A 147 13.49 -6.78 -11.28
CA GLU A 147 12.42 -6.46 -12.23
C GLU A 147 11.53 -7.69 -12.50
N ARG A 148 10.22 -7.47 -12.58
CA ARG A 148 9.18 -8.49 -12.80
C ARG A 148 8.05 -7.94 -13.66
N ASN A 149 7.35 -8.81 -14.36
CA ASN A 149 6.14 -8.43 -15.07
C ASN A 149 5.13 -7.78 -14.11
N VAL A 150 4.38 -6.79 -14.62
CA VAL A 150 3.41 -5.93 -13.92
C VAL A 150 4.05 -4.98 -12.90
N PHE A 151 4.87 -5.50 -11.98
CA PHE A 151 5.46 -4.70 -10.90
C PHE A 151 6.65 -3.84 -11.35
N GLY A 152 7.31 -4.20 -12.44
CA GLY A 152 8.62 -3.70 -12.76
C GLY A 152 9.56 -3.92 -11.57
N LYS A 153 10.17 -2.85 -11.08
CA LYS A 153 11.10 -2.87 -9.93
C LYS A 153 10.44 -2.57 -8.58
N VAL A 154 9.12 -2.45 -8.51
CA VAL A 154 8.41 -2.30 -7.21
C VAL A 154 8.53 -3.61 -6.42
N ARG A 155 8.68 -3.51 -5.09
CA ARG A 155 8.77 -4.69 -4.22
C ARG A 155 7.56 -5.60 -4.40
N TYR A 156 7.81 -6.87 -4.69
CA TYR A 156 6.80 -7.92 -4.79
C TYR A 156 6.57 -8.63 -3.46
N MET A 157 5.33 -9.07 -3.22
CA MET A 157 4.93 -9.99 -2.14
C MET A 157 3.96 -11.03 -2.71
N ASN A 158 4.13 -12.31 -2.35
CA ASN A 158 3.24 -13.41 -2.69
C ASN A 158 2.69 -14.13 -1.47
#